data_AF-A0A3B3I7K7-F1
#
_entry.id   AF-A0A3B3I7K7-F1
#
_cell.length_a   1.000
_cell.length_b   1.000
_cell.length_c   1.000
_cell.angle_alpha   90.00
_cell.angle_beta   90.00
_cell.angle_gamma   90.00
#
_symmetry.space_group_name_H-M   'P 1'
#
loop_
_entity.id
_entity.type
_entity.pdbx_description
1 polymer ?
#
loop_
_entity_poly.entity_id
_entity_poly.type
_entity_poly.pdbx_seq_one_letter_code
_entity_poly.pdbx_strand_id
1 'polypeptide(L)' 'MSDSETAAAPGEAPVPAACTSIKADLDKSVAEKGAEGCKDLMEAFAACVKKAAEGTS' A
#
# COMPACT_ATOMS: atom_id res chain seq x y z
N MET A 1 -12.27 34.14 -3.54
CA MET A 1 -10.86 33.66 -3.43
C MET A 1 -10.73 33.16 -2.00
N SER A 2 -10.50 31.90 -1.65
CA SER A 2 -10.16 30.70 -2.39
C SER A 2 -10.69 29.49 -1.62
N ASP A 3 -11.07 28.46 -2.37
CA ASP A 3 -11.31 27.09 -1.95
C ASP A 3 -10.24 26.59 -0.97
N SER A 4 -10.62 26.15 0.22
CA SER A 4 -9.72 25.49 1.17
C SER A 4 -10.54 24.68 2.16
N GLU A 5 -10.78 23.43 1.80
CA GLU A 5 -10.29 22.26 2.56
C GLU A 5 -10.97 21.04 1.93
N THR A 6 -10.37 20.51 0.85
CA THR A 6 -10.52 19.08 0.61
C THR A 6 -9.78 18.39 1.76
N ALA A 7 -10.55 18.01 2.78
CA ALA A 7 -10.06 17.12 3.80
C ALA A 7 -9.64 15.84 3.07
N ALA A 8 -8.33 15.70 2.84
CA ALA A 8 -7.73 14.44 2.47
C ALA A 8 -8.15 13.47 3.58
N ALA A 9 -9.08 12.57 3.25
CA ALA A 9 -9.64 11.63 4.20
C ALA A 9 -8.49 10.87 4.89
N PRO A 10 -8.36 10.95 6.23
CA PRO A 10 -7.41 10.14 6.97
C PRO A 10 -7.91 8.70 6.97
N GLY A 11 -7.57 7.91 5.96
CA GLY A 11 -8.14 6.57 5.84
C GLY A 11 -7.42 5.58 4.94
N GLU A 12 -6.58 6.03 4.02
CA GLU A 12 -5.72 5.15 3.24
C GLU A 12 -4.30 5.68 3.38
N ALA A 13 -3.53 5.09 4.30
CA ALA A 13 -2.10 5.39 4.37
C ALA A 13 -1.53 5.24 2.95
N PRO A 14 -0.98 6.31 2.35
CA PRO A 14 -0.42 6.21 1.01
C PRO A 14 0.63 5.12 1.06
N VAL A 15 0.54 4.21 0.10
CA VAL A 15 1.46 3.10 -0.01
C VAL A 15 2.86 3.69 -0.02
N PRO A 16 3.73 3.34 0.93
CA PRO A 16 5.05 3.94 1.00
C PRO A 16 5.77 3.72 -0.33
N ALA A 17 6.57 4.69 -0.77
CA ALA A 17 7.31 4.60 -2.03
C ALA A 17 8.16 3.32 -2.09
N ALA A 18 8.69 2.87 -0.95
CA ALA A 18 9.42 1.61 -0.80
C ALA A 18 8.58 0.35 -1.09
N CYS A 19 7.26 0.44 -0.95
CA CYS A 19 6.31 -0.67 -1.11
C CYS A 19 5.49 -0.58 -2.39
N THR A 20 5.64 0.48 -3.20
CA THR A 20 4.87 0.67 -4.44
C THR A 20 5.13 -0.46 -5.44
N SER A 21 6.38 -0.92 -5.55
CA SER A 21 6.73 -2.07 -6.41
C SER A 21 6.07 -3.36 -5.93
N ILE A 22 6.03 -3.60 -4.61
CA ILE A 22 5.39 -4.79 -4.02
C ILE A 22 3.88 -4.71 -4.21
N LYS A 23 3.27 -3.53 -4.08
CA LYS A 23 1.84 -3.31 -4.37
C LYS A 23 1.50 -3.60 -5.83
N ALA A 24 2.32 -3.14 -6.77
CA ALA A 24 2.06 -3.38 -8.19
C ALA A 24 2.10 -4.88 -8.53
N ASP A 25 3.05 -5.60 -7.95
CA ASP A 25 3.16 -7.06 -8.09
C ASP A 25 2.01 -7.79 -7.40
N LEU A 26 1.57 -7.29 -6.23
CA LEU A 26 0.40 -7.77 -5.49
C LEU A 26 -0.86 -7.67 -6.34
N ASP A 27 -1.13 -6.48 -6.87
CA ASP A 27 -2.34 -6.18 -7.64
C ASP A 27 -2.41 -7.06 -8.90
N LYS A 28 -1.29 -7.16 -9.62
CA LYS A 28 -1.15 -8.04 -10.77
C LYS A 28 -1.39 -9.50 -10.39
N SER A 29 -0.74 -9.98 -9.34
CA SER A 29 -0.84 -11.39 -8.95
C SER A 29 -2.26 -11.71 -8.46
N VAL A 30 -2.94 -10.79 -7.76
CA VAL A 30 -4.34 -10.95 -7.32
C VAL A 30 -5.27 -10.98 -8.53
N ALA A 31 -5.01 -10.16 -9.55
CA ALA A 31 -5.78 -10.18 -10.79
C ALA A 31 -5.61 -11.48 -11.60
N GLU A 32 -4.41 -12.08 -11.60
CA GLU A 32 -4.12 -13.31 -12.37
C GLU A 32 -4.48 -14.61 -11.62
N LYS A 33 -4.17 -14.68 -10.32
CA LYS A 33 -4.23 -15.91 -9.51
C LYS A 33 -5.26 -15.85 -8.38
N GLY A 34 -5.85 -14.68 -8.13
CA GLY A 34 -6.72 -14.42 -6.99
C GLY A 34 -5.95 -14.16 -5.69
N ALA A 35 -6.65 -13.61 -4.69
CA ALA A 35 -6.07 -13.28 -3.38
C ALA A 35 -5.44 -14.49 -2.67
N GLU A 36 -6.01 -15.69 -2.86
CA GLU A 36 -5.49 -16.92 -2.27
C GLU A 36 -4.11 -17.31 -2.82
N GLY A 37 -3.84 -17.04 -4.11
CA GLY A 37 -2.55 -17.29 -4.74
C GLY A 37 -1.47 -16.26 -4.38
N CYS A 38 -1.84 -15.18 -3.68
CA CYS A 38 -0.98 -14.03 -3.42
C CYS A 38 -0.73 -13.77 -1.94
N LYS A 39 -1.08 -14.72 -1.06
CA LYS A 39 -0.90 -14.58 0.40
C LYS A 39 0.50 -14.13 0.79
N ASP A 40 1.53 -14.77 0.24
CA ASP A 40 2.93 -14.46 0.52
C ASP A 40 3.29 -13.01 0.15
N LEU A 41 2.76 -12.57 -0.98
CA LEU A 41 2.91 -11.23 -1.55
C LEU A 41 2.12 -10.19 -0.73
N MET A 42 0.94 -10.56 -0.19
CA MET A 42 0.16 -9.73 0.75
C MET A 42 0.91 -9.55 2.07
N GLU A 43 1.51 -10.61 2.61
CA GLU A 43 2.34 -10.53 3.81
C GLU A 43 3.59 -9.68 3.59
N ALA A 44 4.27 -9.84 2.44
CA ALA A 44 5.41 -9.00 2.06
C ALA A 44 5.04 -7.52 1.93
N PHE A 45 3.87 -7.23 1.34
CA PHE A 45 3.35 -5.88 1.23
C PHE A 45 3.04 -5.28 2.62
N ALA A 46 2.35 -6.02 3.49
CA ALA A 46 2.05 -5.58 4.85
C ALA A 46 3.33 -5.35 5.67
N ALA A 47 4.30 -6.26 5.57
CA ALA A 47 5.60 -6.11 6.24
C ALA A 47 6.38 -4.89 5.73
N CYS A 48 6.34 -4.63 4.42
CA CYS A 48 6.95 -3.43 3.86
C CYS A 48 6.28 -2.16 4.39
N VAL A 49 4.94 -2.09 4.37
CA VAL A 49 4.20 -0.92 4.87
C VAL A 49 4.51 -0.68 6.33
N LYS A 50 4.52 -1.76 7.13
CA LYS A 50 4.86 -1.70 8.54
C LYS A 50 6.28 -1.18 8.76
N LYS A 51 7.28 -1.72 8.06
CA LYS A 51 8.67 -1.23 8.14
C LYS A 51 8.83 0.21 7.68
N ALA A 52 8.13 0.63 6.65
CA ALA A 52 8.18 2.00 6.18
C ALA A 52 7.54 2.98 7.19
N ALA A 53 6.47 2.56 7.87
CA ALA A 53 5.85 3.31 8.96
C ALA A 53 6.77 3.38 10.19
N GLU A 54 7.46 2.29 10.55
CA GLU A 54 8.39 2.22 11.68
C GLU A 54 9.75 2.89 11.40
N GLY A 55 10.16 2.99 10.12
CA GLY A 55 11.44 3.58 9.70
C GLY A 55 11.45 5.10 9.59
N THR A 56 10.35 5.77 9.93
CA THR A 56 10.29 7.24 10.04
C THR A 56 10.43 7.63 11.52
N SER A 57 11.65 7.59 12.04
CA SER A 57 12.01 8.13 13.36
C SER A 57 13.42 8.70 13.33
#